data_AF-A0A512UA38-F1
#
_entry.id   AF-A0A512UA38-F1
#
_cell.length_a   1.000
_cell.length_b   1.000
_cell.length_c   1.000
_cell.angle_alpha   90.00
_cell.angle_beta   90.00
_cell.angle_gamma   90.00
#
_symmetry.space_group_name_H-M   'P 1'
#
loop_
_entity.id
_entity.type
_entity.pdbx_description
1 polymer ?
#
loop_
_entity_poly.entity_id
_entity_poly.type
_entity_poly.pdbx_seq_one_letter_code
_entity_poly.pdbx_strand_id
1 'polypeptide(L)'
;MTDAKDVADLEAKIEVVQINDSQVEEEKEMVPHERQVVDAVIALWKEDSSTESLGAGKLYSLVKQKHPKWCLSEKRLKTLLKKFGLLPAADTTQFTYANEITSQVTPDITLPEKVNLIMTSKRGKGLFAKKALSKGELIWEETPLFLVPSLAHYELILSGKACTNCGKMGNDTSRSMSGTIVLRGLDCNVCPEIWCSSTCKQTNQVTHSSLKHGGRATRRIIDPEAFHILTEYCIKEQWNALYAITLIFAETLLDKTGTKGRQFKAMARVSQKVRYKALNSSAGAFDSMQGGALFVEEQQEKLWEQGFQLFSNVFPAVSPQELHYDEFLHMMGTYNINNLDSSIFLTQSHLNHNCDPNTSVDTAVKKYEGLKVYASRDIKSGEELTTTYVNPSHTVQQRQRELRVNWGFICKCQKCKDDLNTQQRRKSSTSSSQKERSEIKKLLEKTGKELGNDKELEIPLDYNGERRKSVRFDEKVVKVTP
;
A
#
# COMPACT_ATOMS: atom_id res chain seq x y z
N MET A 1 32.46 40.00 -58.17
CA MET A 1 33.87 39.62 -58.36
C MET A 1 34.41 39.29 -56.98
N THR A 2 34.20 38.03 -56.61
CA THR A 2 34.43 37.47 -55.29
C THR A 2 35.72 36.67 -55.40
N ASP A 3 36.79 37.15 -54.76
CA ASP A 3 38.09 36.49 -54.81
C ASP A 3 38.02 35.15 -54.07
N ALA A 4 37.78 34.10 -54.84
CA ALA A 4 37.81 32.70 -54.43
C ALA A 4 39.20 32.22 -53.97
N LYS A 5 40.19 33.12 -53.88
CA LYS A 5 41.55 32.83 -53.40
C LYS A 5 41.68 32.87 -51.88
N ASP A 6 40.89 33.70 -51.17
CA ASP A 6 41.04 33.85 -49.72
C ASP A 6 40.32 32.77 -48.88
N VAL A 7 39.36 32.04 -49.46
CA VAL A 7 38.71 30.91 -48.78
C VAL A 7 39.58 29.65 -48.85
N ALA A 8 40.28 29.45 -49.97
CA ALA A 8 41.14 28.28 -50.18
C ALA A 8 42.38 28.27 -49.26
N ASP A 9 42.94 29.44 -48.93
CA ASP A 9 44.10 29.55 -48.03
C ASP A 9 43.75 29.32 -46.55
N LEU A 10 42.47 29.48 -46.17
CA LEU A 10 41.98 29.15 -44.83
C LEU A 10 41.68 27.66 -44.67
N GLU A 11 41.19 27.00 -45.73
CA GLU A 11 40.95 25.55 -45.73
C GLU A 11 42.25 24.73 -45.67
N ALA A 12 43.36 25.26 -46.19
CA ALA A 12 44.67 24.58 -46.20
C ALA A 12 45.38 24.52 -44.83
N LYS A 13 44.86 25.19 -43.79
CA LYS A 13 45.46 25.23 -42.44
C LYS A 13 44.67 24.46 -41.38
N ILE A 14 43.60 23.76 -41.76
CA ILE A 14 42.81 22.95 -40.83
C ILE A 14 43.27 21.49 -40.97
N GLU A 15 44.18 21.07 -40.09
CA GLU A 15 44.48 19.66 -39.92
C GLU A 15 43.37 19.04 -39.06
N VAL A 16 42.43 18.35 -39.69
CA VAL A 16 41.44 17.54 -38.98
C VAL A 16 42.13 16.27 -38.52
N VAL A 17 42.71 16.31 -37.32
CA VAL A 17 43.15 15.10 -36.62
C VAL A 17 41.91 14.28 -36.30
N GLN A 18 41.77 13.13 -36.95
CA GLN A 18 40.83 12.09 -36.53
C GLN A 18 41.31 11.57 -35.18
N ILE A 19 40.73 12.06 -34.08
CA ILE A 19 40.80 11.39 -32.78
C ILE A 19 39.92 10.14 -32.91
N ASN A 20 40.48 9.11 -33.56
CA ASN A 20 39.94 7.76 -33.58
C ASN A 20 40.18 7.13 -32.21
N ASP A 21 39.45 7.60 -31.20
CA ASP A 21 39.25 6.88 -29.94
C ASP A 21 37.90 6.13 -29.94
N SER A 22 37.41 5.77 -31.13
CA SER A 22 36.49 4.64 -31.26
C SER A 22 37.32 3.40 -31.58
N GLN A 23 38.11 2.95 -30.61
CA GLN A 23 38.22 1.51 -30.48
C GLN A 23 36.80 1.03 -30.20
N VAL A 24 36.28 0.13 -31.03
CA VAL A 24 35.18 -0.73 -30.60
C VAL A 24 35.75 -1.47 -29.40
N GLU A 25 35.48 -1.00 -28.18
CA GLU A 25 35.73 -1.78 -26.99
C GLU A 25 35.03 -3.10 -27.25
N GLU A 26 35.80 -4.19 -27.39
CA GLU A 26 35.25 -5.52 -27.36
C GLU A 26 34.33 -5.58 -26.13
N GLU A 27 33.04 -5.75 -26.37
CA GLU A 27 32.02 -5.64 -25.33
C GLU A 27 32.20 -6.82 -24.36
N LYS A 28 33.09 -6.63 -23.38
CA LYS A 28 33.52 -7.67 -22.46
C LYS A 28 32.32 -8.22 -21.70
N GLU A 29 32.29 -9.55 -21.60
CA GLU A 29 31.38 -10.25 -20.70
C GLU A 29 31.48 -9.65 -19.29
N MET A 30 30.37 -9.11 -18.81
CA MET A 30 30.33 -8.37 -17.54
C MET A 30 29.78 -9.28 -16.45
N VAL A 31 30.51 -9.42 -15.35
CA VAL A 31 29.99 -10.05 -14.12
C VAL A 31 29.16 -9.00 -13.38
N PRO A 32 27.81 -9.09 -13.37
CA PRO A 32 26.99 -8.08 -12.73
C PRO A 32 27.22 -8.09 -11.22
N HIS A 33 27.14 -6.92 -10.59
CA HIS A 33 27.14 -6.79 -9.14
C HIS A 33 25.89 -7.46 -8.55
N GLU A 34 25.95 -7.93 -7.29
CA GLU A 34 24.83 -8.61 -6.63
C GLU A 34 23.52 -7.82 -6.72
N ARG A 35 23.62 -6.50 -6.57
CA ARG A 35 22.50 -5.54 -6.65
C ARG A 35 21.88 -5.47 -8.03
N GLN A 36 22.69 -5.43 -9.09
CA GLN A 36 22.18 -5.37 -10.48
C GLN A 36 21.37 -6.62 -10.82
N VAL A 37 21.83 -7.79 -10.37
CA VAL A 37 21.10 -9.06 -10.57
C VAL A 37 19.73 -9.03 -9.89
N VAL A 38 19.69 -8.51 -8.67
CA VAL A 38 18.45 -8.35 -7.90
C VAL A 38 17.53 -7.33 -8.57
N ASP A 39 18.03 -6.14 -8.92
CA ASP A 39 17.31 -5.06 -9.63
C ASP A 39 16.70 -5.53 -10.95
N ALA A 40 17.38 -6.40 -11.70
CA ALA A 40 16.84 -6.97 -12.93
C ALA A 40 15.64 -7.90 -12.69
N VAL A 41 15.68 -8.73 -11.65
CA VAL A 41 14.55 -9.59 -11.27
C VAL A 41 13.36 -8.73 -10.80
N ILE A 42 13.65 -7.65 -10.10
CA ILE A 42 12.63 -6.70 -9.61
C ILE A 42 11.95 -5.98 -10.77
N ALA A 43 12.73 -5.53 -11.76
CA ALA A 43 12.18 -4.90 -12.95
C ALA A 43 11.20 -5.83 -13.68
N LEU A 44 11.51 -7.13 -13.74
CA LEU A 44 10.59 -8.14 -14.30
C LEU A 44 9.27 -8.22 -13.51
N TRP A 45 9.32 -8.20 -12.18
CA TRP A 45 8.11 -8.22 -11.34
C TRP A 45 7.28 -6.95 -11.43
N LYS A 46 7.93 -5.79 -11.59
CA LYS A 46 7.25 -4.50 -11.80
C LYS A 46 6.54 -4.45 -13.16
N GLU A 47 7.15 -4.99 -14.20
CA GLU A 47 6.55 -5.05 -15.54
C GLU A 47 5.45 -6.10 -15.64
N ASP A 48 5.65 -7.28 -15.02
CA ASP A 48 4.67 -8.36 -15.00
C ASP A 48 4.64 -9.05 -13.63
N SER A 49 3.66 -8.65 -12.80
CA SER A 49 3.44 -9.21 -11.47
C SER A 49 3.19 -10.72 -11.44
N SER A 50 2.77 -11.34 -12.56
CA SER A 50 2.60 -12.79 -12.64
C SER A 50 3.94 -13.54 -12.53
N THR A 51 5.04 -12.86 -12.89
CA THR A 51 6.39 -13.41 -12.86
C THR A 51 6.94 -13.61 -11.44
N GLU A 52 6.34 -13.00 -10.41
CA GLU A 52 6.64 -13.27 -8.99
C GLU A 52 6.43 -14.75 -8.60
N SER A 53 5.53 -15.43 -9.31
CA SER A 53 5.20 -16.84 -9.05
C SER A 53 6.18 -17.84 -9.70
N LEU A 54 7.15 -17.35 -10.49
CA LEU A 54 8.08 -18.18 -11.23
C LEU A 54 9.23 -18.69 -10.36
N GLY A 55 9.67 -19.92 -10.63
CA GLY A 55 10.86 -20.48 -10.01
C GLY A 55 12.14 -19.82 -10.53
N ALA A 56 13.23 -19.95 -9.76
CA ALA A 56 14.54 -19.36 -10.06
C ALA A 56 15.04 -19.60 -11.49
N GLY A 57 14.80 -20.79 -12.07
CA GLY A 57 15.21 -21.10 -13.44
C GLY A 57 14.49 -20.26 -14.49
N LYS A 58 13.18 -20.02 -14.35
CA LYS A 58 12.42 -19.18 -15.29
C LYS A 58 12.77 -17.70 -15.12
N LEU A 59 12.96 -17.24 -13.89
CA LEU A 59 13.45 -15.88 -13.61
C LEU A 59 14.83 -15.67 -14.22
N TYR A 60 15.72 -16.65 -14.08
CA TYR A 60 17.04 -16.62 -14.70
C TYR A 60 16.95 -16.51 -16.23
N SER A 61 16.10 -17.29 -16.89
CA SER A 61 15.90 -17.18 -18.35
C SER A 61 15.46 -15.77 -18.77
N LEU A 62 14.52 -15.17 -18.04
CA LEU A 62 14.03 -13.82 -18.32
C LEU A 62 15.11 -12.74 -18.10
N VAL A 63 15.88 -12.84 -17.01
CA VAL A 63 17.00 -11.92 -16.74
C VAL A 63 18.07 -12.06 -17.81
N LYS A 64 18.40 -13.28 -18.23
CA LYS A 64 19.40 -13.54 -19.27
C LYS A 64 18.93 -13.08 -20.65
N GLN A 65 17.63 -13.12 -20.93
CA GLN A 65 17.04 -12.55 -22.14
C GLN A 65 17.18 -11.03 -22.17
N LYS A 66 16.93 -10.34 -21.04
CA LYS A 66 17.08 -8.87 -20.94
C LYS A 66 18.54 -8.41 -20.84
N HIS A 67 19.41 -9.24 -20.27
CA HIS A 67 20.83 -8.95 -20.11
C HIS A 67 21.70 -10.07 -20.68
N PRO A 68 21.77 -10.22 -22.03
CA PRO A 68 22.49 -11.32 -22.68
C PRO A 68 23.97 -11.40 -22.29
N LYS A 69 24.60 -10.24 -22.06
CA LYS A 69 26.03 -10.08 -21.78
C LYS A 69 26.43 -10.36 -20.33
N TRP A 70 25.49 -10.63 -19.43
CA TRP A 70 25.79 -10.87 -18.02
C TRP A 70 26.33 -12.26 -17.74
N CYS A 71 27.51 -12.36 -17.14
CA CYS A 71 28.03 -13.60 -16.55
C CYS A 71 27.33 -13.92 -15.24
N LEU A 72 26.12 -14.45 -15.37
CA LEU A 72 25.23 -14.85 -14.30
C LEU A 72 24.85 -16.32 -14.49
N SER A 73 24.96 -17.13 -13.44
CA SER A 73 24.44 -18.50 -13.42
C SER A 73 23.12 -18.57 -12.68
N GLU A 74 22.27 -19.54 -13.02
CA GLU A 74 21.02 -19.80 -12.29
C GLU A 74 21.28 -20.02 -10.79
N LYS A 75 22.36 -20.75 -10.45
CA LYS A 75 22.76 -21.00 -9.06
C LYS A 75 23.09 -19.68 -8.33
N ARG A 76 23.83 -18.77 -8.97
CA ARG A 76 24.16 -17.45 -8.40
C ARG A 76 22.91 -16.61 -8.21
N LEU A 77 22.02 -16.53 -9.21
CA LEU A 77 20.74 -15.84 -9.09
C LEU A 77 19.91 -16.43 -7.94
N LYS A 78 19.79 -17.77 -7.86
CA LYS A 78 19.06 -18.45 -6.78
C LYS A 78 19.64 -18.16 -5.39
N THR A 79 20.97 -18.14 -5.25
CA THR A 79 21.64 -17.80 -3.98
C THR A 79 21.39 -16.34 -3.61
N LEU A 80 21.49 -15.41 -4.56
CA LEU A 80 21.20 -14.00 -4.31
C LEU A 80 19.73 -13.79 -3.94
N LEU A 81 18.80 -14.38 -4.69
CA LEU A 81 17.39 -14.29 -4.34
C LEU A 81 17.09 -14.90 -2.97
N LYS A 82 17.74 -15.99 -2.57
CA LYS A 82 17.61 -16.51 -1.19
C LYS A 82 18.22 -15.57 -0.14
N LYS A 83 19.43 -15.06 -0.39
CA LYS A 83 20.16 -14.12 0.48
C LYS A 83 19.32 -12.86 0.77
N PHE A 84 18.55 -12.40 -0.21
CA PHE A 84 17.68 -11.23 -0.11
C PHE A 84 16.20 -11.57 0.15
N GLY A 85 15.86 -12.83 0.47
CA GLY A 85 14.47 -13.22 0.81
C GLY A 85 13.47 -13.19 -0.35
N LEU A 86 13.96 -13.16 -1.59
CA LEU A 86 13.22 -12.99 -2.85
C LEU A 86 12.70 -14.31 -3.46
N LEU A 87 13.11 -15.47 -2.93
CA LEU A 87 12.50 -16.75 -3.29
C LEU A 87 11.65 -17.26 -2.15
N PRO A 88 10.45 -17.80 -2.42
CA PRO A 88 9.73 -18.59 -1.43
C PRO A 88 10.56 -19.84 -1.14
N ALA A 89 11.32 -19.82 -0.05
CA ALA A 89 11.97 -21.01 0.46
C ALA A 89 10.88 -21.95 0.99
N ALA A 90 10.94 -23.22 0.57
CA ALA A 90 9.96 -24.24 0.95
C ALA A 90 9.83 -24.43 2.48
N ASP A 91 10.85 -24.04 3.26
CA ASP A 91 10.94 -24.26 4.71
C ASP A 91 11.11 -22.98 5.54
N THR A 92 11.00 -21.78 4.94
CA THR A 92 11.06 -20.54 5.73
C THR A 92 9.65 -20.07 6.02
N THR A 93 9.22 -20.21 7.28
CA THR A 93 7.98 -19.62 7.78
C THR A 93 8.00 -18.13 7.44
N GLN A 94 7.02 -17.68 6.64
CA GLN A 94 6.94 -16.26 6.28
C GLN A 94 6.77 -15.44 7.56
N PHE A 95 7.62 -14.43 7.77
CA PHE A 95 7.57 -13.60 8.97
C PHE A 95 6.20 -12.92 9.10
N THR A 96 5.56 -13.13 10.23
CA THR A 96 4.29 -12.54 10.66
C THR A 96 4.47 -11.98 12.05
N TYR A 97 3.92 -10.81 12.33
CA TYR A 97 4.00 -10.15 13.64
C TYR A 97 2.65 -10.06 14.35
N ALA A 98 1.64 -10.82 13.91
CA ALA A 98 0.33 -10.86 14.57
C ALA A 98 0.42 -11.15 16.07
N ASN A 99 1.38 -11.97 16.49
CA ASN A 99 1.61 -12.31 17.91
C ASN A 99 2.26 -11.17 18.71
N GLU A 100 2.85 -10.19 18.03
CA GLU A 100 3.41 -8.99 18.63
C GLU A 100 2.39 -7.85 18.72
N ILE A 101 1.21 -8.02 18.09
CA ILE A 101 0.11 -7.07 18.21
C ILE A 101 -0.56 -7.28 19.56
N THR A 102 -0.53 -6.22 20.37
CA THR A 102 -1.22 -6.19 21.67
C THR A 102 -2.49 -5.36 21.55
N SER A 103 -3.50 -5.69 22.35
CA SER A 103 -4.69 -4.85 22.47
C SER A 103 -5.34 -5.04 23.83
N GLN A 104 -5.85 -3.96 24.39
CA GLN A 104 -6.46 -3.96 25.73
C GLN A 104 -7.97 -3.76 25.63
N VAL A 105 -8.67 -3.92 26.75
CA VAL A 105 -10.09 -3.55 26.83
C VAL A 105 -10.21 -2.05 26.58
N THR A 106 -11.06 -1.67 25.63
CA THR A 106 -11.25 -0.27 25.27
C THR A 106 -12.03 0.44 26.39
N PRO A 107 -11.43 1.42 27.09
CA PRO A 107 -12.08 2.09 28.22
C PRO A 107 -13.18 3.01 27.72
N ASP A 108 -14.25 3.11 28.51
CA ASP A 108 -15.35 4.08 28.32
C ASP A 108 -16.00 3.99 26.92
N ILE A 109 -15.93 2.83 26.26
CA ILE A 109 -16.52 2.61 24.93
C ILE A 109 -18.05 2.45 25.05
N THR A 110 -18.78 3.28 24.30
CA THR A 110 -20.22 3.11 24.12
C THR A 110 -20.46 2.43 22.77
N LEU A 111 -20.84 1.15 22.81
CA LEU A 111 -21.06 0.37 21.60
C LEU A 111 -22.43 0.67 20.97
N PRO A 112 -22.54 0.65 19.63
CA PRO A 112 -23.82 0.74 18.94
C PRO A 112 -24.82 -0.36 19.38
N GLU A 113 -26.11 -0.06 19.26
CA GLU A 113 -27.21 -0.94 19.70
C GLU A 113 -27.10 -2.36 19.12
N LYS A 114 -26.69 -2.47 17.85
CA LYS A 114 -26.68 -3.73 17.09
C LYS A 114 -25.38 -4.53 17.20
N VAL A 115 -24.39 -4.01 17.93
CA VAL A 115 -23.02 -4.55 17.93
C VAL A 115 -22.56 -4.92 19.34
N ASN A 116 -21.90 -6.07 19.46
CA ASN A 116 -21.13 -6.50 20.64
C ASN A 116 -19.64 -6.50 20.31
N LEU A 117 -18.80 -6.14 21.29
CA LEU A 117 -17.36 -6.29 21.22
C LEU A 117 -16.96 -7.54 22.03
N ILE A 118 -16.29 -8.50 21.39
CA ILE A 118 -15.88 -9.75 22.03
C ILE A 118 -14.37 -9.94 21.84
N MET A 119 -13.68 -10.35 22.91
CA MET A 119 -12.29 -10.77 22.82
C MET A 119 -12.21 -12.24 22.38
N THR A 120 -11.57 -12.49 21.25
CA THR A 120 -11.37 -13.83 20.70
C THR A 120 -9.96 -14.31 20.96
N SER A 121 -9.79 -15.62 21.17
CA SER A 121 -8.47 -16.24 21.43
C SER A 121 -7.52 -16.19 20.23
N LYS A 122 -8.03 -16.05 19.00
CA LYS A 122 -7.23 -16.13 17.77
C LYS A 122 -7.06 -14.80 17.04
N ARG A 123 -8.00 -13.87 17.20
CA ARG A 123 -8.07 -12.62 16.42
C ARG A 123 -8.12 -11.37 17.28
N GLY A 124 -7.89 -11.50 18.59
CA GLY A 124 -8.05 -10.41 19.53
C GLY A 124 -9.50 -9.90 19.54
N LYS A 125 -9.67 -8.58 19.64
CA LYS A 125 -10.98 -7.94 19.63
C LYS A 125 -11.68 -8.12 18.28
N GLY A 126 -12.98 -8.40 18.32
CA GLY A 126 -13.84 -8.46 17.14
C GLY A 126 -15.22 -7.93 17.45
N LEU A 127 -15.88 -7.38 16.44
CA LEU A 127 -17.29 -6.97 16.51
C LEU A 127 -18.20 -8.11 16.09
N PHE A 128 -19.33 -8.27 16.77
CA PHE A 128 -20.31 -9.32 16.52
C PHE A 128 -21.72 -8.75 16.48
N ALA A 129 -22.57 -9.29 15.60
CA ALA A 129 -23.95 -8.87 15.50
C ALA A 129 -24.75 -9.33 16.74
N LYS A 130 -25.44 -8.39 17.41
CA LYS A 130 -26.33 -8.70 18.55
C LYS A 130 -27.64 -9.37 18.14
N LYS A 131 -28.07 -9.14 16.90
CA LYS A 131 -29.30 -9.66 16.29
C LYS A 131 -29.05 -9.96 14.82
N ALA A 132 -29.99 -10.65 14.17
CA ALA A 132 -29.93 -10.83 12.72
C ALA A 132 -30.05 -9.47 12.02
N LEU A 133 -29.26 -9.27 10.96
CA LEU A 133 -29.23 -8.03 10.17
C LEU A 133 -29.49 -8.38 8.70
N SER A 134 -30.33 -7.59 8.04
CA SER A 134 -30.66 -7.81 6.62
C SER A 134 -29.65 -7.12 5.72
N LYS A 135 -29.43 -7.64 4.51
CA LYS A 135 -28.60 -6.96 3.50
C LYS A 135 -29.05 -5.50 3.28
N GLY A 136 -28.10 -4.58 3.28
CA GLY A 136 -28.31 -3.14 3.13
C GLY A 136 -28.70 -2.42 4.41
N GLU A 137 -28.90 -3.12 5.52
CA GLU A 137 -29.25 -2.51 6.79
C GLU A 137 -28.08 -1.69 7.36
N LEU A 138 -28.37 -0.47 7.80
CA LEU A 138 -27.43 0.36 8.56
C LEU A 138 -27.19 -0.27 9.93
N ILE A 139 -25.94 -0.64 10.21
CA ILE A 139 -25.53 -1.24 11.48
C ILE A 139 -25.21 -0.14 12.50
N TRP A 140 -24.36 0.82 12.15
CA TRP A 140 -24.08 2.02 12.95
C TRP A 140 -23.50 3.18 12.12
N GLU A 141 -23.50 4.36 12.72
CA GLU A 141 -22.78 5.55 12.25
C GLU A 141 -21.78 5.98 13.32
N GLU A 142 -20.62 6.50 12.91
CA GLU A 142 -19.55 6.87 13.83
C GLU A 142 -18.78 8.09 13.34
N THR A 143 -18.58 9.07 14.22
CA THR A 143 -17.66 10.19 13.99
C THR A 143 -16.23 9.82 14.42
N PRO A 144 -15.19 10.38 13.78
CA PRO A 144 -13.80 10.05 14.11
C PRO A 144 -13.45 10.44 15.55
N LEU A 145 -12.72 9.55 16.24
CA LEU A 145 -12.10 9.84 17.54
C LEU A 145 -10.97 10.88 17.37
N PHE A 146 -10.16 10.69 16.32
CA PHE A 146 -9.13 11.62 15.86
C PHE A 146 -9.28 11.83 14.36
N LEU A 147 -9.30 13.08 13.95
CA LEU A 147 -9.40 13.49 12.56
C LEU A 147 -8.07 14.09 12.13
N VAL A 148 -7.36 13.43 11.21
CA VAL A 148 -6.08 13.91 10.70
C VAL A 148 -6.28 14.41 9.26
N PRO A 149 -6.12 15.72 8.98
CA PRO A 149 -6.13 16.20 7.62
C PRO A 149 -4.95 15.61 6.83
N SER A 150 -5.12 15.44 5.53
CA SER A 150 -4.02 14.96 4.68
C SER A 150 -2.85 15.94 4.72
N LEU A 151 -1.63 15.42 4.88
CA LEU A 151 -0.41 16.23 4.83
C LEU A 151 -0.28 16.98 3.49
N ALA A 152 -0.76 16.37 2.39
CA ALA A 152 -0.80 17.00 1.07
C ALA A 152 -1.68 18.25 1.02
N HIS A 153 -2.62 18.42 1.96
CA HIS A 153 -3.48 19.60 2.03
C HIS A 153 -2.91 20.69 2.96
N TYR A 154 -1.72 20.49 3.55
CA TYR A 154 -1.21 21.39 4.58
C TYR A 154 -1.02 22.84 4.08
N GLU A 155 -0.46 23.04 2.90
CA GLU A 155 -0.32 24.39 2.31
C GLU A 155 -1.68 25.06 2.01
N LEU A 156 -2.66 24.25 1.60
CA LEU A 156 -4.03 24.72 1.39
C LEU A 156 -4.68 25.12 2.71
N ILE A 157 -4.39 24.41 3.80
CA ILE A 157 -4.84 24.76 5.14
C ILE A 157 -4.22 26.11 5.55
N LEU A 158 -2.90 26.26 5.46
CA LEU A 158 -2.19 27.48 5.84
C LEU A 158 -2.69 28.72 5.07
N SER A 159 -3.05 28.55 3.80
CA SER A 159 -3.59 29.62 2.95
C SER A 159 -5.09 29.83 3.10
N GLY A 160 -5.76 29.15 4.02
CA GLY A 160 -7.21 29.26 4.24
C GLY A 160 -8.06 28.70 3.09
N LYS A 161 -7.48 27.89 2.20
CA LYS A 161 -8.17 27.24 1.07
C LYS A 161 -8.76 25.88 1.44
N ALA A 162 -8.30 25.28 2.53
CA ALA A 162 -8.84 24.05 3.09
C ALA A 162 -9.13 24.20 4.59
N CYS A 163 -10.09 23.43 5.08
CA CYS A 163 -10.45 23.43 6.49
C CYS A 163 -9.30 22.87 7.35
N THR A 164 -8.93 23.59 8.40
CA THR A 164 -7.89 23.16 9.35
C THR A 164 -8.18 21.83 10.03
N ASN A 165 -9.45 21.54 10.36
CA ASN A 165 -9.80 20.31 11.06
C ASN A 165 -9.87 19.11 10.12
N CYS A 166 -10.65 19.20 9.04
CA CYS A 166 -10.98 18.04 8.21
C CYS A 166 -10.23 17.99 6.87
N GLY A 167 -9.44 19.02 6.55
CA GLY A 167 -8.71 19.12 5.28
C GLY A 167 -9.61 19.29 4.06
N LYS A 168 -10.92 19.52 4.24
CA LYS A 168 -11.86 19.74 3.13
C LYS A 168 -11.53 21.05 2.42
N MET A 169 -11.30 20.99 1.13
CA MET A 169 -11.13 22.17 0.28
C MET A 169 -12.43 23.00 0.26
N GLY A 170 -12.31 24.31 0.37
CA GLY A 170 -13.44 25.22 0.20
C GLY A 170 -13.96 25.16 -1.24
N ASN A 171 -15.29 25.21 -1.41
CA ASN A 171 -15.84 25.52 -2.73
C ASN A 171 -15.63 27.02 -2.97
N ASP A 172 -15.10 27.42 -4.12
CA ASP A 172 -14.87 28.82 -4.50
C ASP A 172 -16.11 29.72 -4.33
N THR A 173 -17.31 29.15 -4.21
CA THR A 173 -18.58 29.87 -4.00
C THR A 173 -18.70 30.63 -2.67
N SER A 174 -17.83 30.41 -1.67
CA SER A 174 -17.78 31.27 -0.47
C SER A 174 -16.90 32.50 -0.64
N ARG A 175 -16.24 32.66 -1.79
CA ARG A 175 -15.57 33.90 -2.18
C ARG A 175 -16.61 34.81 -2.82
N SER A 176 -16.94 35.90 -2.14
CA SER A 176 -17.61 37.03 -2.79
C SER A 176 -16.81 37.45 -4.03
N MET A 177 -17.49 37.93 -5.07
CA MET A 177 -16.87 38.59 -6.25
C MET A 177 -15.96 39.77 -5.86
N SER A 178 -16.03 40.26 -4.61
CA SER A 178 -15.13 41.28 -4.04
C SER A 178 -13.94 40.74 -3.24
N GLY A 179 -13.67 39.43 -3.25
CA GLY A 179 -12.52 38.83 -2.55
C GLY A 179 -12.61 38.81 -1.02
N THR A 180 -13.66 39.38 -0.42
CA THR A 180 -13.89 39.34 1.02
C THR A 180 -14.54 38.02 1.41
N ILE A 181 -13.85 37.21 2.21
CA ILE A 181 -14.39 35.96 2.73
C ILE A 181 -15.32 36.29 3.91
N VAL A 182 -16.63 36.14 3.71
CA VAL A 182 -17.61 36.31 4.81
C VAL A 182 -17.62 35.02 5.64
N LEU A 183 -16.60 34.81 6.47
CA LEU A 183 -16.38 33.56 7.21
C LEU A 183 -17.29 33.40 8.44
N ARG A 184 -18.16 34.37 8.76
CA ARG A 184 -19.14 34.29 9.87
C ARG A 184 -18.55 33.73 11.18
N GLY A 185 -17.31 34.08 11.52
CA GLY A 185 -16.63 33.59 12.71
C GLY A 185 -16.16 32.13 12.63
N LEU A 186 -15.94 31.60 11.43
CA LEU A 186 -15.31 30.30 11.16
C LEU A 186 -13.84 30.44 10.76
N ASP A 187 -13.26 31.60 10.97
CA ASP A 187 -11.84 31.94 10.79
C ASP A 187 -11.10 31.95 12.13
N CYS A 188 -9.78 31.79 12.05
CA CYS A 188 -8.89 32.02 13.16
C CYS A 188 -8.58 33.51 13.30
N ASN A 189 -8.55 34.02 14.54
CA ASN A 189 -8.29 35.44 14.80
C ASN A 189 -6.79 35.80 14.75
N VAL A 190 -5.90 34.83 14.52
CA VAL A 190 -4.44 35.02 14.59
C VAL A 190 -3.75 34.69 13.27
N CYS A 191 -4.32 33.80 12.45
CA CYS A 191 -3.71 33.34 11.21
C CYS A 191 -4.77 33.10 10.11
N PRO A 192 -4.38 32.92 8.84
CA PRO A 192 -5.32 32.82 7.71
C PRO A 192 -6.17 31.53 7.66
N GLU A 193 -5.99 30.62 8.60
CA GLU A 193 -6.68 29.33 8.65
C GLU A 193 -8.16 29.44 8.95
N ILE A 194 -8.93 28.50 8.39
CA ILE A 194 -10.39 28.50 8.43
C ILE A 194 -10.97 27.13 8.79
N TRP A 195 -12.22 27.12 9.27
CA TRP A 195 -13.04 25.95 9.48
C TRP A 195 -14.23 25.92 8.52
N CYS A 196 -14.57 24.75 7.98
CA CYS A 196 -15.70 24.64 7.04
C CYS A 196 -17.08 24.62 7.72
N SER A 197 -17.13 24.44 9.04
CA SER A 197 -18.36 24.35 9.84
C SER A 197 -18.11 24.72 11.29
N SER A 198 -19.17 25.07 12.02
CA SER A 198 -19.12 25.29 13.47
C SER A 198 -18.65 24.05 14.22
N THR A 199 -19.07 22.85 13.78
CA THR A 199 -18.59 21.57 14.33
C THR A 199 -17.06 21.46 14.21
N CYS A 200 -16.50 21.70 13.02
CA CYS A 200 -15.06 21.64 12.84
C CYS A 200 -14.32 22.65 13.71
N LYS A 201 -14.84 23.87 13.86
CA LYS A 201 -14.25 24.89 14.73
C LYS A 201 -14.30 24.45 16.19
N GLN A 202 -15.46 24.01 16.69
CA GLN A 202 -15.62 23.57 18.08
C GLN A 202 -14.71 22.39 18.42
N THR A 203 -14.56 21.42 17.51
CA THR A 203 -13.69 20.25 17.72
C THR A 203 -12.21 20.62 17.76
N ASN A 204 -11.75 21.55 16.92
CA ASN A 204 -10.33 21.73 16.65
C ASN A 204 -9.72 23.04 17.16
N GLN A 205 -10.52 24.06 17.47
CA GLN A 205 -10.01 25.40 17.82
C GLN A 205 -8.99 25.37 18.96
N VAL A 206 -9.22 24.58 20.00
CA VAL A 206 -8.29 24.47 21.15
C VAL A 206 -6.95 23.86 20.71
N THR A 207 -6.99 22.78 19.94
CA THR A 207 -5.81 22.08 19.42
C THR A 207 -5.04 22.95 18.44
N HIS A 208 -5.74 23.59 17.48
CA HIS A 208 -5.16 24.55 16.55
C HIS A 208 -4.47 25.70 17.27
N SER A 209 -5.15 26.36 18.22
CA SER A 209 -4.56 27.47 18.96
C SER A 209 -3.35 27.05 19.78
N SER A 210 -3.35 25.84 20.33
CA SER A 210 -2.22 25.32 21.11
C SER A 210 -1.02 24.95 20.24
N LEU A 211 -1.25 24.34 19.07
CA LEU A 211 -0.19 23.92 18.14
C LEU A 211 0.40 25.07 17.31
N LYS A 212 -0.36 26.14 17.04
CA LYS A 212 0.08 27.18 16.09
C LYS A 212 0.34 28.55 16.69
N HIS A 213 -0.34 28.90 17.79
CA HIS A 213 -0.23 30.26 18.38
C HIS A 213 0.35 30.23 19.79
N GLY A 214 0.17 29.11 20.49
CA GLY A 214 0.60 28.90 21.86
C GLY A 214 -0.14 29.80 22.83
N GLY A 215 -1.13 29.26 23.55
CA GLY A 215 -1.80 29.98 24.62
C GLY A 215 -0.89 30.13 25.85
N ARG A 216 -1.08 31.17 26.68
CA ARG A 216 -0.30 31.37 27.92
C ARG A 216 -0.28 30.13 28.83
N ALA A 217 -1.36 29.34 28.84
CA ALA A 217 -1.48 28.11 29.62
C ALA A 217 -0.96 26.85 28.91
N THR A 218 -0.98 26.81 27.57
CA THR A 218 -0.63 25.60 26.79
C THR A 218 0.78 25.60 26.23
N ARG A 219 1.47 26.75 26.17
CA ARG A 219 2.89 26.85 25.72
C ARG A 219 3.87 25.99 26.50
N ARG A 220 3.56 25.67 27.76
CA ARG A 220 4.39 24.75 28.56
C ARG A 220 4.20 23.29 28.14
N ILE A 221 3.02 22.95 27.60
CA ILE A 221 2.63 21.59 27.22
C ILE A 221 2.98 21.32 25.76
N ILE A 222 2.72 22.31 24.89
CA ILE A 222 2.92 22.24 23.45
C ILE A 222 3.74 23.45 23.00
N ASP A 223 4.82 23.21 22.29
CA ASP A 223 5.66 24.22 21.66
C ASP A 223 5.24 24.42 20.18
N PRO A 224 4.64 25.59 19.82
CA PRO A 224 4.22 25.85 18.45
C PRO A 224 5.36 25.96 17.42
N GLU A 225 6.52 26.44 17.84
CA GLU A 225 7.67 26.61 16.95
C GLU A 225 8.25 25.22 16.61
N ALA A 226 8.40 24.37 17.63
CA ALA A 226 8.79 22.99 17.40
C ALA A 226 7.77 22.23 16.53
N PHE A 227 6.47 22.50 16.69
CA PHE A 227 5.44 21.91 15.82
C PHE A 227 5.57 22.36 14.36
N HIS A 228 5.89 23.64 14.13
CA HIS A 228 6.15 24.16 12.79
C HIS A 228 7.33 23.42 12.14
N ILE A 229 8.47 23.34 12.82
CA ILE A 229 9.68 22.64 12.36
C ILE A 229 9.38 21.17 12.07
N LEU A 230 8.68 20.46 12.98
CA LEU A 230 8.28 19.07 12.75
C LEU A 230 7.41 18.93 11.51
N THR A 231 6.50 19.87 11.29
CA THR A 231 5.58 19.78 10.15
C THR A 231 6.29 20.03 8.82
N GLU A 232 7.21 20.99 8.75
CA GLU A 232 8.07 21.17 7.57
C GLU A 232 8.88 19.91 7.26
N TYR A 233 9.43 19.28 8.30
CA TYR A 233 10.13 18.02 8.17
C TYR A 233 9.21 16.91 7.64
N CYS A 234 8.00 16.79 8.17
CA CYS A 234 7.02 15.81 7.67
C CYS A 234 6.71 16.03 6.19
N ILE A 235 6.54 17.28 5.74
CA ILE A 235 6.27 17.60 4.32
C ILE A 235 7.46 17.19 3.45
N LYS A 236 8.68 17.56 3.86
CA LYS A 236 9.90 17.22 3.12
C LYS A 236 10.06 15.71 2.95
N GLU A 237 9.85 14.94 4.03
CA GLU A 237 10.02 13.48 4.04
C GLU A 237 8.72 12.72 3.67
N GLN A 238 7.64 13.43 3.32
CA GLN A 238 6.31 12.88 3.04
C GLN A 238 5.77 11.95 4.15
N TRP A 239 6.08 12.28 5.40
CA TRP A 239 5.88 11.41 6.54
C TRP A 239 4.53 11.62 7.24
N ASN A 240 3.48 11.10 6.62
CA ASN A 240 2.10 11.20 7.10
C ASN A 240 1.91 10.64 8.52
N ALA A 241 2.56 9.53 8.86
CA ALA A 241 2.39 8.89 10.17
C ALA A 241 2.93 9.77 11.31
N LEU A 242 4.09 10.42 11.13
CA LEU A 242 4.66 11.34 12.12
C LEU A 242 3.73 12.54 12.34
N TYR A 243 3.26 13.16 11.26
CA TYR A 243 2.28 14.25 11.33
C TYR A 243 1.01 13.84 12.08
N ALA A 244 0.46 12.66 11.76
CA ALA A 244 -0.75 12.15 12.38
C ALA A 244 -0.60 11.91 13.88
N ILE A 245 0.48 11.23 14.32
CA ILE A 245 0.66 10.96 15.74
C ILE A 245 0.92 12.24 16.55
N THR A 246 1.53 13.26 15.95
CA THR A 246 1.69 14.57 16.62
C THR A 246 0.34 15.22 16.88
N LEU A 247 -0.57 15.22 15.90
CA LEU A 247 -1.92 15.75 16.10
C LEU A 247 -2.73 14.92 17.11
N ILE A 248 -2.68 13.59 17.01
CA ILE A 248 -3.33 12.68 17.95
C ILE A 248 -2.82 12.93 19.37
N PHE A 249 -1.50 12.98 19.57
CA PHE A 249 -0.91 13.15 20.89
C PHE A 249 -1.26 14.52 21.48
N ALA A 250 -1.21 15.59 20.69
CA ALA A 250 -1.67 16.91 21.11
C ALA A 250 -3.14 16.89 21.57
N GLU A 251 -4.05 16.26 20.82
CA GLU A 251 -5.43 16.10 21.24
C GLU A 251 -5.57 15.29 22.53
N THR A 252 -4.77 14.24 22.74
CA THR A 252 -4.80 13.47 23.99
C THR A 252 -4.33 14.26 25.21
N LEU A 253 -3.34 15.14 25.06
CA LEU A 253 -2.86 16.01 26.13
C LEU A 253 -3.86 17.12 26.48
N LEU A 254 -4.62 17.59 25.49
CA LEU A 254 -5.63 18.64 25.66
C LEU A 254 -7.00 18.09 26.10
N ASP A 255 -7.22 16.77 26.02
CA ASP A 255 -8.43 16.11 26.52
C ASP A 255 -8.46 16.08 28.05
N LYS A 256 -9.27 16.95 28.63
CA LYS A 256 -9.46 17.06 30.09
C LYS A 256 -9.99 15.78 30.75
N THR A 257 -10.65 14.90 30.00
CA THR A 257 -11.17 13.62 30.54
C THR A 257 -10.09 12.53 30.59
N GLY A 258 -8.99 12.72 29.84
CA GLY A 258 -7.95 11.73 29.61
C GLY A 258 -8.42 10.47 28.87
N THR A 259 -9.67 10.45 28.39
CA THR A 259 -10.31 9.27 27.81
C THR A 259 -9.73 8.96 26.44
N LYS A 260 -9.51 9.98 25.59
CA LYS A 260 -8.96 9.80 24.25
C LYS A 260 -7.60 9.10 24.28
N GLY A 261 -6.71 9.51 25.19
CA GLY A 261 -5.39 8.90 25.36
C GLY A 261 -5.46 7.44 25.81
N ARG A 262 -6.33 7.13 26.79
CA ARG A 262 -6.55 5.75 27.23
C ARG A 262 -7.16 4.88 26.12
N GLN A 263 -8.10 5.41 25.36
CA GLN A 263 -8.70 4.71 24.21
C GLN A 263 -7.69 4.43 23.10
N PHE A 264 -6.85 5.39 22.73
CA PHE A 264 -5.78 5.18 21.76
C PHE A 264 -4.76 4.13 22.22
N LYS A 265 -4.38 4.17 23.51
CA LYS A 265 -3.51 3.15 24.13
C LYS A 265 -4.15 1.77 24.22
N ALA A 266 -5.48 1.67 24.18
CA ALA A 266 -6.19 0.39 24.20
C ALA A 266 -6.41 -0.23 22.81
N MET A 267 -6.13 0.48 21.71
CA MET A 267 -6.29 -0.02 20.33
C MET A 267 -5.38 -1.21 20.02
N ALA A 268 -5.44 -1.73 18.79
CA ALA A 268 -4.41 -2.67 18.35
C ALA A 268 -3.08 -1.94 18.25
N ARG A 269 -2.04 -2.40 18.95
CA ARG A 269 -0.74 -1.73 19.05
C ARG A 269 0.38 -2.69 18.68
N VAL A 270 1.37 -2.15 17.97
CA VAL A 270 2.61 -2.85 17.63
C VAL A 270 3.67 -1.79 17.39
N SER A 271 4.94 -2.10 17.67
CA SER A 271 6.04 -1.21 17.34
C SER A 271 6.19 -1.05 15.81
N GLN A 272 6.40 0.17 15.35
CA GLN A 272 6.69 0.44 13.94
C GLN A 272 7.92 -0.33 13.43
N LYS A 273 8.91 -0.56 14.30
CA LYS A 273 10.10 -1.35 13.99
C LYS A 273 9.76 -2.80 13.64
N VAL A 274 8.81 -3.40 14.36
CA VAL A 274 8.32 -4.77 14.10
C VAL A 274 7.60 -4.85 12.75
N ARG A 275 6.76 -3.85 12.44
CA ARG A 275 6.10 -3.75 11.13
C ARG A 275 7.13 -3.64 9.99
N TYR A 276 8.18 -2.86 10.21
CA TYR A 276 9.24 -2.68 9.22
C TYR A 276 10.03 -3.95 8.94
N LYS A 277 10.27 -4.80 9.95
CA LYS A 277 10.85 -6.14 9.74
C LYS A 277 10.04 -7.00 8.76
N ALA A 278 8.72 -6.86 8.72
CA ALA A 278 7.87 -7.61 7.80
C ALA A 278 7.91 -7.11 6.36
N LEU A 279 8.10 -5.80 6.18
CA LEU A 279 8.43 -5.21 4.88
C LEU A 279 9.73 -5.84 4.36
N ASN A 280 10.79 -5.80 5.15
CA ASN A 280 12.11 -6.34 4.79
C ASN A 280 12.12 -7.87 4.60
N SER A 281 11.31 -8.60 5.36
CA SER A 281 11.18 -10.06 5.25
C SER A 281 10.29 -10.49 4.08
N SER A 282 9.64 -9.54 3.41
CA SER A 282 8.92 -9.84 2.17
C SER A 282 9.89 -9.87 1.01
N ALA A 283 9.67 -10.81 0.09
CA ALA A 283 10.33 -10.88 -1.22
C ALA A 283 10.16 -9.61 -2.08
N GLY A 284 9.66 -8.49 -1.54
CA GLY A 284 9.65 -7.22 -2.24
C GLY A 284 9.40 -5.98 -1.39
N ALA A 285 10.31 -5.69 -0.46
CA ALA A 285 10.57 -4.32 -0.01
C ALA A 285 11.25 -3.53 -1.15
N PHE A 286 10.46 -3.07 -2.14
CA PHE A 286 10.97 -2.38 -3.34
C PHE A 286 10.44 -0.97 -3.54
N ASP A 287 9.83 -0.39 -2.51
CA ASP A 287 9.35 1.01 -2.53
C ASP A 287 10.33 2.01 -1.91
N SER A 288 11.41 1.58 -1.24
CA SER A 288 12.48 2.52 -0.88
C SER A 288 13.42 2.70 -2.09
N MET A 289 13.28 3.82 -2.79
CA MET A 289 14.33 4.32 -3.69
C MET A 289 15.68 4.24 -2.95
N GLN A 290 16.67 3.55 -3.52
CA GLN A 290 18.09 3.60 -3.14
C GLN A 290 18.57 2.81 -1.89
N GLY A 291 18.55 1.47 -1.91
CA GLY A 291 19.48 0.72 -1.04
C GLY A 291 19.12 -0.75 -0.86
N GLY A 292 20.11 -1.64 -0.72
CA GLY A 292 19.84 -3.02 -0.30
C GLY A 292 19.34 -3.08 1.15
N ALA A 293 18.55 -4.10 1.50
CA ALA A 293 17.77 -4.20 2.75
C ALA A 293 18.50 -3.83 4.07
N LEU A 294 19.80 -4.10 4.19
CA LEU A 294 20.61 -3.75 5.37
C LEU A 294 20.90 -2.25 5.50
N PHE A 295 21.15 -1.56 4.38
CA PHE A 295 21.41 -0.11 4.37
C PHE A 295 20.12 0.70 4.57
N VAL A 296 18.98 0.13 4.18
CA VAL A 296 17.67 0.76 4.39
C VAL A 296 17.26 0.71 5.87
N GLU A 297 17.65 -0.33 6.64
CA GLU A 297 17.31 -0.42 8.05
C GLU A 297 18.01 0.65 8.90
N GLU A 298 19.32 0.87 8.70
CA GLU A 298 20.07 1.89 9.45
C GLU A 298 19.62 3.31 9.09
N GLN A 299 19.33 3.57 7.80
CA GLN A 299 18.76 4.86 7.37
C GLN A 299 17.36 5.09 7.95
N GLN A 300 16.54 4.04 8.01
CA GLN A 300 15.19 4.12 8.55
C GLN A 300 15.19 4.36 10.07
N GLU A 301 16.11 3.73 10.81
CA GLU A 301 16.27 3.97 12.25
C GLU A 301 16.70 5.42 12.51
N LYS A 302 17.68 5.94 11.77
CA LYS A 302 18.09 7.36 11.87
C LYS A 302 16.93 8.32 11.57
N LEU A 303 16.10 7.99 10.58
CA LEU A 303 14.88 8.74 10.28
C LEU A 303 13.91 8.75 11.47
N TRP A 304 13.72 7.60 12.13
CA TRP A 304 12.91 7.49 13.36
C TRP A 304 13.49 8.24 14.55
N GLU A 305 14.80 8.18 14.78
CA GLU A 305 15.48 8.93 15.85
C GLU A 305 15.32 10.44 15.66
N GLN A 306 15.52 10.95 14.44
CA GLN A 306 15.30 12.35 14.11
C GLN A 306 13.83 12.75 14.30
N GLY A 307 12.90 11.93 13.81
CA GLY A 307 11.47 12.14 13.98
C GLY A 307 11.06 12.17 15.46
N PHE A 308 11.62 11.29 16.29
CA PHE A 308 11.38 11.25 17.73
C PHE A 308 11.91 12.50 18.44
N GLN A 309 13.10 12.98 18.07
CA GLN A 309 13.63 14.21 18.65
C GLN A 309 12.74 15.41 18.32
N LEU A 310 12.34 15.57 17.06
CA LEU A 310 11.42 16.61 16.63
C LEU A 310 10.08 16.49 17.36
N PHE A 311 9.54 15.28 17.47
CA PHE A 311 8.28 15.01 18.17
C PHE A 311 8.36 15.41 19.64
N SER A 312 9.44 15.02 20.33
CA SER A 312 9.64 15.32 21.75
C SER A 312 9.77 16.84 22.00
N ASN A 313 10.40 17.56 21.07
CA ASN A 313 10.49 19.02 21.14
C ASN A 313 9.13 19.72 21.08
N VAL A 314 8.13 19.12 20.41
CA VAL A 314 6.75 19.64 20.40
C VAL A 314 6.10 19.55 21.78
N PHE A 315 6.50 18.57 22.60
CA PHE A 315 5.84 18.26 23.87
C PHE A 315 6.79 18.34 25.08
N PRO A 316 7.39 19.51 25.36
CA PRO A 316 8.51 19.63 26.29
C PRO A 316 8.19 19.35 27.76
N ALA A 317 6.91 19.43 28.18
CA ALA A 317 6.50 19.12 29.56
C ALA A 317 6.17 17.65 29.81
N VAL A 318 6.15 16.81 28.78
CA VAL A 318 5.84 15.39 28.96
C VAL A 318 7.06 14.68 29.52
N SER A 319 6.85 13.86 30.55
CA SER A 319 7.93 13.14 31.20
C SER A 319 8.59 12.13 30.23
N PRO A 320 9.93 11.94 30.30
CA PRO A 320 10.61 10.86 29.57
C PRO A 320 10.11 9.45 29.91
N GLN A 321 9.44 9.26 31.06
CA GLN A 321 8.79 7.98 31.38
C GLN A 321 7.51 7.75 30.58
N GLU A 322 6.80 8.81 30.20
CA GLU A 322 5.57 8.72 29.42
C GLU A 322 5.84 8.79 27.91
N LEU A 323 6.83 9.60 27.51
CA LEU A 323 7.26 9.77 26.14
C LEU A 323 8.72 9.34 25.98
N HIS A 324 8.90 8.09 25.58
CA HIS A 324 10.19 7.51 25.22
C HIS A 324 10.13 6.94 23.79
N TYR A 325 11.29 6.66 23.21
CA TYR A 325 11.44 6.22 21.82
C TYR A 325 10.56 5.00 21.49
N ASP A 326 10.53 3.98 22.36
CA ASP A 326 9.67 2.81 22.12
C ASP A 326 8.18 3.16 22.09
N GLU A 327 7.69 4.05 22.97
CA GLU A 327 6.29 4.47 22.94
C GLU A 327 5.98 5.27 21.67
N PHE A 328 6.91 6.11 21.22
CA PHE A 328 6.81 6.79 19.93
C PHE A 328 6.66 5.81 18.76
N LEU A 329 7.50 4.76 18.71
CA LEU A 329 7.37 3.70 17.69
C LEU A 329 6.04 2.94 17.80
N HIS A 330 5.53 2.71 19.01
CA HIS A 330 4.21 2.10 19.21
C HIS A 330 3.08 3.01 18.79
N MET A 331 3.14 4.32 19.03
CA MET A 331 2.14 5.28 18.55
C MET A 331 2.07 5.27 17.02
N MET A 332 3.22 5.29 16.34
CA MET A 332 3.28 5.19 14.88
C MET A 332 2.68 3.88 14.37
N GLY A 333 3.06 2.75 14.97
CA GLY A 333 2.52 1.46 14.57
C GLY A 333 1.01 1.34 14.84
N THR A 334 0.53 1.88 15.96
CA THR A 334 -0.90 1.98 16.32
C THR A 334 -1.66 2.77 15.26
N TYR A 335 -1.21 3.98 14.92
CA TYR A 335 -1.84 4.78 13.87
C TYR A 335 -1.91 4.00 12.55
N ASN A 336 -0.80 3.41 12.13
CA ASN A 336 -0.71 2.76 10.83
C ASN A 336 -1.58 1.51 10.67
N ILE A 337 -1.93 0.79 11.75
CA ILE A 337 -2.78 -0.41 11.67
C ILE A 337 -4.25 -0.16 12.03
N ASN A 338 -4.61 1.03 12.51
CA ASN A 338 -5.99 1.36 12.89
C ASN A 338 -6.61 2.50 12.07
N ASN A 339 -5.83 3.30 11.32
CA ASN A 339 -6.39 4.41 10.56
C ASN A 339 -7.23 3.95 9.37
N LEU A 340 -8.28 4.71 9.08
CA LEU A 340 -9.13 4.64 7.91
C LEU A 340 -9.23 6.04 7.31
N ASP A 341 -8.72 6.23 6.09
CA ASP A 341 -8.67 7.53 5.41
C ASP A 341 -8.03 8.65 6.29
N SER A 342 -6.89 8.31 6.88
CA SER A 342 -6.13 9.13 7.84
C SER A 342 -6.88 9.46 9.14
N SER A 343 -8.04 8.87 9.39
CA SER A 343 -8.81 9.11 10.62
C SER A 343 -8.84 7.87 11.49
N ILE A 344 -9.03 8.05 12.79
CA ILE A 344 -9.14 6.95 13.74
C ILE A 344 -10.58 6.90 14.27
N PHE A 345 -11.19 5.71 14.24
CA PHE A 345 -12.57 5.46 14.66
C PHE A 345 -12.57 4.39 15.74
N LEU A 346 -13.22 4.66 16.87
CA LEU A 346 -13.10 3.80 18.05
C LEU A 346 -13.72 2.42 17.84
N THR A 347 -14.94 2.37 17.31
CA THR A 347 -15.68 1.14 17.07
C THR A 347 -15.21 0.47 15.79
N GLN A 348 -15.09 1.23 14.69
CA GLN A 348 -14.69 0.65 13.41
C GLN A 348 -13.32 -0.05 13.45
N SER A 349 -12.33 0.45 14.22
CA SER A 349 -11.03 -0.20 14.34
C SER A 349 -11.08 -1.61 14.97
N HIS A 350 -12.24 -2.08 15.45
CA HIS A 350 -12.47 -3.45 15.92
C HIS A 350 -13.06 -4.39 14.86
N LEU A 351 -13.34 -3.91 13.64
CA LEU A 351 -13.74 -4.77 12.53
C LEU A 351 -12.56 -5.58 12.02
N ASN A 352 -12.64 -6.90 12.18
CA ASN A 352 -11.61 -7.81 11.71
C ASN A 352 -11.66 -8.04 10.19
N HIS A 353 -10.53 -8.45 9.62
CA HIS A 353 -10.42 -8.73 8.18
C HIS A 353 -11.18 -9.99 7.73
N ASN A 354 -11.86 -9.95 6.60
CA ASN A 354 -12.19 -11.12 5.80
C ASN A 354 -12.05 -10.77 4.31
N CYS A 355 -11.50 -11.66 3.48
CA CYS A 355 -11.42 -11.41 2.03
C CYS A 355 -12.80 -11.43 1.37
N ASP A 356 -13.80 -12.01 2.03
CA ASP A 356 -15.21 -11.95 1.69
C ASP A 356 -15.98 -11.35 2.88
N PRO A 357 -15.96 -10.02 3.06
CA PRO A 357 -16.52 -9.35 4.22
C PRO A 357 -18.05 -9.36 4.20
N ASN A 358 -18.66 -9.30 5.38
CA ASN A 358 -20.12 -9.17 5.53
C ASN A 358 -20.58 -7.74 5.84
N THR A 359 -19.65 -6.79 5.97
CA THR A 359 -19.96 -5.36 6.13
C THR A 359 -19.38 -4.52 4.99
N SER A 360 -19.98 -3.36 4.76
CA SER A 360 -19.52 -2.31 3.87
C SER A 360 -19.37 -1.04 4.70
N VAL A 361 -18.24 -0.35 4.55
CA VAL A 361 -17.92 0.86 5.31
C VAL A 361 -17.89 2.03 4.33
N ASP A 362 -18.88 2.91 4.47
CA ASP A 362 -19.01 4.12 3.66
C ASP A 362 -18.47 5.31 4.44
N THR A 363 -17.33 5.84 4.02
CA THR A 363 -16.80 7.09 4.57
C THR A 363 -17.51 8.27 3.93
N ALA A 364 -17.92 9.24 4.76
CA ALA A 364 -18.58 10.43 4.25
C ALA A 364 -17.62 11.30 3.44
N VAL A 365 -18.14 11.94 2.38
CA VAL A 365 -17.38 12.92 1.57
C VAL A 365 -16.82 14.03 2.47
N LYS A 366 -17.57 14.42 3.50
CA LYS A 366 -17.07 15.31 4.54
C LYS A 366 -16.52 14.45 5.68
N LYS A 367 -15.19 14.38 5.80
CA LYS A 367 -14.52 13.51 6.80
C LYS A 367 -15.01 13.69 8.25
N TYR A 368 -15.47 14.88 8.62
CA TYR A 368 -16.02 15.15 9.96
C TYR A 368 -17.41 14.53 10.21
N GLU A 369 -18.15 14.16 9.16
CA GLU A 369 -19.41 13.40 9.26
C GLU A 369 -19.12 11.91 9.53
N GLY A 370 -17.87 11.47 9.41
CA GLY A 370 -17.41 10.15 9.81
C GLY A 370 -17.74 9.05 8.82
N LEU A 371 -18.26 7.94 9.32
CA LEU A 371 -18.56 6.76 8.54
C LEU A 371 -19.93 6.15 8.88
N LYS A 372 -20.44 5.36 7.94
CA LYS A 372 -21.60 4.51 8.12
C LYS A 372 -21.22 3.08 7.76
N VAL A 373 -21.68 2.12 8.56
CA VAL A 373 -21.43 0.70 8.29
C VAL A 373 -22.74 -0.01 7.99
N TYR A 374 -22.79 -0.68 6.85
CA TYR A 374 -23.95 -1.43 6.37
C TYR A 374 -23.65 -2.92 6.29
N ALA A 375 -24.69 -3.74 6.38
CA ALA A 375 -24.60 -5.17 6.09
C ALA A 375 -24.51 -5.42 4.57
N SER A 376 -23.44 -6.07 4.10
CA SER A 376 -23.24 -6.38 2.67
C SER A 376 -24.07 -7.59 2.20
N ARG A 377 -24.51 -8.41 3.15
CA ARG A 377 -25.39 -9.58 3.01
C ARG A 377 -26.17 -9.78 4.29
N ASP A 378 -27.09 -10.74 4.32
CA ASP A 378 -27.73 -11.13 5.56
C ASP A 378 -26.69 -11.68 6.56
N ILE A 379 -26.79 -11.23 7.81
CA ILE A 379 -25.87 -11.56 8.91
C ILE A 379 -26.68 -12.18 10.04
N LYS A 380 -26.22 -13.33 10.55
CA LYS A 380 -26.89 -14.02 11.66
C LYS A 380 -26.56 -13.35 12.99
N SER A 381 -27.47 -13.48 13.95
CA SER A 381 -27.17 -13.13 15.34
C SER A 381 -25.94 -13.91 15.83
N GLY A 382 -24.99 -13.22 16.47
CA GLY A 382 -23.73 -13.80 16.94
C GLY A 382 -22.66 -14.00 15.87
N GLU A 383 -22.89 -13.60 14.62
CA GLU A 383 -21.87 -13.67 13.57
C GLU A 383 -20.85 -12.53 13.70
N GLU A 384 -19.57 -12.80 13.43
CA GLU A 384 -18.50 -11.79 13.43
C GLU A 384 -18.70 -10.81 12.27
N LEU A 385 -18.73 -9.51 12.59
CA LEU A 385 -18.75 -8.42 11.62
C LEU A 385 -17.31 -8.20 11.11
N THR A 386 -17.15 -8.23 9.80
CA THR A 386 -15.83 -8.17 9.15
C THR A 386 -15.82 -7.20 7.99
N THR A 387 -14.66 -6.58 7.77
CA THR A 387 -14.36 -5.72 6.61
C THR A 387 -13.17 -6.29 5.82
N THR A 388 -12.88 -5.76 4.64
CA THR A 388 -11.65 -6.12 3.92
C THR A 388 -10.59 -5.04 4.10
N TYR A 389 -9.34 -5.46 4.35
CA TYR A 389 -8.20 -4.55 4.53
C TYR A 389 -7.40 -4.38 3.23
N VAL A 390 -7.65 -5.27 2.27
CA VAL A 390 -6.97 -5.37 0.98
C VAL A 390 -8.02 -5.45 -0.12
N ASN A 391 -7.61 -5.20 -1.36
CA ASN A 391 -8.53 -5.30 -2.48
C ASN A 391 -8.98 -6.77 -2.68
N PRO A 392 -10.28 -7.08 -2.56
CA PRO A 392 -10.79 -8.46 -2.68
C PRO A 392 -10.60 -9.02 -4.10
N SER A 393 -10.39 -8.16 -5.11
CA SER A 393 -10.15 -8.52 -6.50
C SER A 393 -8.72 -9.02 -6.76
N HIS A 394 -7.78 -8.74 -5.86
CA HIS A 394 -6.41 -9.24 -5.98
C HIS A 394 -6.36 -10.77 -5.85
N THR A 395 -5.32 -11.38 -6.42
CA THR A 395 -5.06 -12.82 -6.27
C THR A 395 -4.84 -13.20 -4.80
N VAL A 396 -5.04 -14.47 -4.44
CA VAL A 396 -4.81 -14.93 -3.07
C VAL A 396 -3.37 -14.69 -2.58
N GLN A 397 -2.38 -14.77 -3.48
CA GLN A 397 -0.99 -14.44 -3.18
C GLN A 397 -0.81 -12.97 -2.82
N GLN A 398 -1.34 -12.07 -3.66
CA GLN A 398 -1.27 -10.62 -3.44
C GLN A 398 -1.96 -10.24 -2.12
N ARG A 399 -3.19 -10.73 -1.90
CA ARG A 399 -3.91 -10.47 -0.64
C ARG A 399 -3.15 -10.98 0.58
N GLN A 400 -2.61 -12.21 0.55
CA GLN A 400 -1.83 -12.76 1.67
C GLN A 400 -0.50 -12.01 1.88
N ARG A 401 0.16 -11.55 0.81
CA ARG A 401 1.37 -10.72 0.89
C ARG A 401 1.07 -9.38 1.54
N GLU A 402 0.07 -8.64 1.04
CA GLU A 402 -0.34 -7.36 1.58
C GLU A 402 -0.70 -7.49 3.06
N LEU A 403 -1.58 -8.43 3.42
CA LEU A 403 -1.99 -8.69 4.80
C LEU A 403 -0.81 -9.01 5.72
N ARG A 404 0.14 -9.81 5.24
CA ARG A 404 1.34 -10.13 6.01
C ARG A 404 2.22 -8.91 6.24
N VAL A 405 2.39 -8.07 5.22
CA VAL A 405 3.28 -6.91 5.27
C VAL A 405 2.67 -5.79 6.12
N ASN A 406 1.46 -5.32 5.83
CA ASN A 406 0.94 -4.12 6.52
C ASN A 406 0.14 -4.42 7.79
N TRP A 407 -0.32 -5.67 7.98
CA TRP A 407 -1.13 -6.10 9.13
C TRP A 407 -0.56 -7.30 9.90
N GLY A 408 0.52 -7.92 9.41
CA GLY A 408 1.29 -8.90 10.17
C GLY A 408 0.71 -10.30 10.24
N PHE A 409 -0.32 -10.65 9.45
CA PHE A 409 -0.93 -11.99 9.47
C PHE A 409 -1.21 -12.53 8.06
N ILE A 410 -1.38 -13.85 7.97
CA ILE A 410 -1.78 -14.54 6.73
C ILE A 410 -3.24 -14.95 6.85
N CYS A 411 -4.10 -14.45 5.96
CA CYS A 411 -5.51 -14.80 5.95
C CYS A 411 -5.75 -16.26 5.55
N LYS A 412 -6.63 -16.92 6.30
CA LYS A 412 -7.08 -18.32 6.09
C LYS A 412 -8.61 -18.43 5.96
N CYS A 413 -9.27 -17.35 5.54
CA CYS A 413 -10.72 -17.33 5.30
C CYS A 413 -11.15 -18.32 4.19
N GLN A 414 -12.45 -18.58 4.07
CA GLN A 414 -12.97 -19.53 3.09
C GLN A 414 -12.60 -19.16 1.65
N LYS A 415 -12.74 -17.88 1.28
CA LYS A 415 -12.30 -17.38 -0.04
C LYS A 415 -10.83 -17.67 -0.34
N CYS A 416 -9.93 -17.50 0.63
CA CYS A 416 -8.51 -17.84 0.44
C CYS A 416 -8.30 -19.34 0.20
N LYS A 417 -9.03 -20.21 0.91
CA LYS A 417 -8.95 -21.66 0.71
C LYS A 417 -9.44 -22.05 -0.69
N ASP A 418 -10.57 -21.48 -1.11
CA ASP A 418 -11.19 -21.78 -2.41
C ASP A 418 -10.31 -21.29 -3.58
N ASP A 419 -9.75 -20.09 -3.48
CA ASP A 419 -8.83 -19.53 -4.48
C ASP A 419 -7.55 -20.38 -4.60
N LEU A 420 -6.96 -20.83 -3.49
CA LEU A 420 -5.77 -21.71 -3.49
C LEU A 420 -6.07 -23.07 -4.11
N ASN A 421 -7.21 -23.68 -3.78
CA ASN A 421 -7.65 -24.96 -4.35
C ASN A 421 -7.85 -24.85 -5.87
N THR A 422 -8.45 -23.74 -6.34
CA THR A 422 -8.66 -23.47 -7.76
C THR A 422 -7.33 -23.35 -8.52
N GLN A 423 -6.34 -22.68 -7.93
CA GLN A 423 -5.01 -22.57 -8.54
C GLN A 423 -4.25 -23.89 -8.58
N GLN A 424 -4.36 -24.73 -7.55
CA GLN A 424 -3.77 -26.06 -7.56
C GLN A 424 -4.34 -26.90 -8.70
N ARG A 425 -5.68 -26.93 -8.86
CA ARG A 425 -6.35 -27.64 -9.97
C ARG A 425 -5.87 -27.18 -11.35
N ARG A 426 -5.70 -25.86 -11.54
CA ARG A 426 -5.16 -25.30 -12.80
C ARG A 426 -3.73 -25.75 -13.08
N LYS A 427 -2.86 -25.80 -12.06
CA LYS A 427 -1.48 -26.29 -12.21
C LYS A 427 -1.46 -27.78 -12.57
N SER A 428 -2.33 -28.58 -11.96
CA SER A 428 -2.50 -30.00 -12.28
C SER A 428 -2.90 -30.20 -13.76
N SER A 429 -3.90 -29.46 -14.24
CA SER A 429 -4.39 -29.58 -15.62
C SER A 429 -3.33 -29.17 -16.65
N THR A 430 -2.61 -28.07 -16.42
CA THR A 430 -1.54 -27.63 -17.34
C THR A 430 -0.39 -28.63 -17.42
N SER A 431 -0.04 -29.28 -16.30
CA SER A 431 1.00 -30.32 -16.29
C SER A 431 0.58 -31.56 -17.09
N SER A 432 -0.71 -31.91 -17.07
CA SER A 432 -1.28 -32.99 -17.87
C SER A 432 -1.23 -32.65 -19.36
N SER A 433 -1.67 -31.45 -19.76
CA SER A 433 -1.64 -31.01 -21.16
C SER A 433 -0.21 -30.84 -21.71
N GLN A 434 0.77 -30.52 -20.87
CA GLN A 434 2.19 -30.47 -21.28
C GLN A 434 2.76 -31.87 -21.51
N LYS A 435 2.42 -32.86 -20.67
CA LYS A 435 2.78 -34.26 -20.91
C LYS A 435 2.17 -34.76 -22.21
N GLU A 436 0.88 -34.53 -22.41
CA GLU A 436 0.14 -34.94 -23.61
C GLU A 436 0.71 -34.29 -24.89
N ARG A 437 1.04 -33.00 -24.88
CA ARG A 437 1.75 -32.34 -25.99
C ARG A 437 3.13 -32.92 -26.25
N SER A 438 3.87 -33.27 -25.20
CA SER A 438 5.20 -33.87 -25.34
C SER A 438 5.15 -35.29 -25.91
N GLU A 439 4.10 -36.04 -25.58
CA GLU A 439 3.84 -37.37 -26.12
C GLU A 439 3.40 -37.30 -27.58
N ILE A 440 2.48 -36.39 -27.92
CA ILE A 440 2.07 -36.13 -29.31
C ILE A 440 3.28 -35.72 -30.16
N LYS A 441 4.16 -34.84 -29.66
CA LYS A 441 5.37 -34.42 -30.38
C LYS A 441 6.32 -35.60 -30.64
N LYS A 442 6.55 -36.46 -29.65
CA LYS A 442 7.36 -37.68 -29.81
C LYS A 442 6.75 -38.65 -30.82
N LEU A 443 5.42 -38.75 -30.84
CA LEU A 443 4.70 -39.60 -31.77
C LEU A 443 4.85 -39.08 -33.21
N LEU A 444 4.67 -37.77 -33.42
CA LEU A 444 4.90 -37.11 -34.71
C LEU A 444 6.35 -37.22 -35.20
N GLU A 445 7.33 -37.06 -34.31
CA GLU A 445 8.75 -37.24 -34.64
C GLU A 445 9.10 -38.69 -35.00
N LYS A 446 8.46 -39.67 -34.35
CA LYS A 446 8.62 -41.08 -34.68
C LYS A 446 7.98 -41.41 -36.04
N THR A 447 6.77 -40.93 -36.27
CA THR A 447 6.05 -41.12 -37.54
C THR A 447 6.76 -40.42 -38.72
N GLY A 448 7.35 -39.24 -38.51
CA GLY A 448 8.17 -38.55 -39.52
C GLY A 448 9.45 -39.31 -39.87
N LYS A 449 10.05 -40.04 -38.92
CA LYS A 449 11.21 -40.91 -39.18
C LYS A 449 10.84 -42.21 -39.90
N GLU A 450 9.63 -42.72 -39.71
CA GLU A 450 9.15 -43.95 -40.34
C GLU A 450 8.64 -43.73 -41.78
N LEU A 451 8.18 -42.52 -42.12
CA LEU A 451 7.61 -42.22 -43.45
C LEU A 451 8.59 -41.61 -44.46
N GLY A 452 9.81 -41.25 -44.05
CA GLY A 452 10.76 -40.54 -44.91
C GLY A 452 10.31 -39.10 -45.20
N ASN A 453 11.24 -38.16 -45.22
CA ASN A 453 10.98 -36.72 -45.34
C ASN A 453 10.50 -36.26 -46.74
N ASP A 454 9.83 -37.12 -47.51
CA ASP A 454 9.29 -36.77 -48.83
C ASP A 454 7.77 -36.85 -48.81
N LYS A 455 7.17 -35.77 -48.33
CA LYS A 455 5.91 -35.21 -48.82
C LYS A 455 5.70 -33.86 -48.14
N GLU A 456 5.99 -32.79 -48.89
CA GLU A 456 5.40 -31.49 -48.62
C GLU A 456 3.89 -31.67 -48.51
N LEU A 457 3.36 -31.45 -47.31
CA LEU A 457 1.94 -31.23 -47.12
C LEU A 457 1.63 -29.89 -47.78
N GLU A 458 1.17 -29.93 -49.03
CA GLU A 458 0.59 -28.76 -49.68
C GLU A 458 -0.54 -28.24 -48.80
N ILE A 459 -0.33 -27.04 -48.24
CA ILE A 459 -1.37 -26.27 -47.58
C ILE A 459 -2.17 -25.62 -48.70
N PRO A 460 -3.45 -25.96 -48.92
CA PRO A 460 -4.24 -25.31 -49.96
C PRO A 460 -4.35 -23.81 -49.65
N LEU A 461 -3.84 -22.97 -50.55
CA LEU A 461 -3.80 -21.51 -50.43
C LEU A 461 -5.10 -20.80 -50.83
N ASP A 462 -6.22 -21.51 -50.95
CA ASP A 462 -7.51 -20.88 -51.24
C ASP A 462 -8.29 -20.58 -49.96
N TYR A 463 -7.89 -19.49 -49.29
CA TYR A 463 -8.70 -18.85 -48.25
C TYR A 463 -9.54 -17.74 -48.85
N ASN A 464 -10.78 -18.05 -49.26
CA ASN A 464 -11.70 -17.07 -49.84
C ASN A 464 -12.58 -16.36 -48.78
N GLY A 465 -11.96 -15.89 -47.69
CA GLY A 465 -12.56 -14.87 -46.80
C GLY A 465 -13.76 -15.24 -45.94
N GLU A 466 -14.32 -16.45 -46.00
CA GLU A 466 -15.47 -16.82 -45.16
C GLU A 466 -15.08 -17.46 -43.82
N ARG A 467 -15.59 -16.85 -42.74
CA ARG A 467 -15.42 -17.28 -41.35
C ARG A 467 -16.02 -18.67 -41.15
N ARG A 468 -15.19 -19.70 -40.92
CA ARG A 468 -15.68 -21.04 -40.54
C ARG A 468 -16.50 -20.93 -39.24
N LYS A 469 -17.79 -21.30 -39.32
CA LYS A 469 -18.67 -21.41 -38.15
C LYS A 469 -18.17 -22.55 -37.24
N SER A 470 -18.11 -22.29 -35.94
CA SER A 470 -17.70 -23.27 -34.93
C SER A 470 -18.63 -24.49 -34.97
N VAL A 471 -18.06 -25.69 -34.99
CA VAL A 471 -18.79 -26.94 -34.83
C VAL A 471 -19.35 -26.98 -33.40
N ARG A 472 -20.65 -26.68 -33.24
CA ARG A 472 -21.42 -27.04 -32.06
C ARG A 472 -22.22 -28.30 -32.39
N PHE A 473 -22.15 -29.24 -31.44
CA PHE A 473 -22.97 -30.43 -31.23
C PHE A 473 -24.18 -30.62 -32.15
N ASP A 474 -24.26 -31.81 -32.74
CA ASP A 474 -25.47 -32.39 -33.32
C ASP A 474 -26.63 -32.36 -32.32
N GLU A 475 -27.69 -31.60 -32.62
CA GLU A 475 -29.05 -31.94 -32.19
C GLU A 475 -30.04 -31.69 -33.33
N LYS A 476 -30.69 -32.78 -33.74
CA LYS A 476 -31.68 -32.87 -34.81
C LYS A 476 -32.87 -31.93 -34.56
N VAL A 477 -33.31 -31.22 -35.61
CA VAL A 477 -34.71 -30.77 -35.71
C VAL A 477 -35.23 -31.09 -37.10
N VAL A 478 -36.11 -32.09 -37.17
CA VAL A 478 -36.89 -32.43 -38.36
C VAL A 478 -38.01 -31.40 -38.47
N LYS A 479 -38.08 -30.70 -39.61
CA LYS A 479 -39.21 -29.84 -39.97
C LYS A 479 -40.11 -30.62 -40.93
N VAL A 480 -41.34 -30.90 -40.52
CA VAL A 480 -42.41 -31.37 -41.41
C VAL A 480 -43.21 -30.14 -41.84
N THR A 481 -43.27 -29.88 -43.14
CA THR A 481 -44.22 -28.97 -43.79
C THR A 481 -45.30 -29.80 -44.48
N PRO A 482 -46.53 -29.30 -44.61
CA PRO A 482 -46.84 -28.27 -45.63
C PRO A 482 -46.85 -26.84 -45.11
#